data_AF-A0A949A4M5-F1
#
_entry.id   AF-A0A949A4M5-F1
#
_cell.length_a   1.000
_cell.length_b   1.000
_cell.length_c   1.000
_cell.angle_alpha   90.00
_cell.angle_beta   90.00
_cell.angle_gamma   90.00
#
_symmetry.space_group_name_H-M   'P 1'
#
loop_
_entity.id
_entity.type
_entity.pdbx_description
1 polymer ?
#
loop_
_entity_poly.entity_id
_entity_poly.type
_entity_poly.pdbx_seq_one_letter_code
_entity_poly.pdbx_strand_id
1 'polypeptide(L)'
;MDKPLKAMQLAVLVFLVVTAPALKAIAGAPIITDVRVTDVTPQSFSVIWISSEASSPDLHVFDDPDGLVPTADALIIPHPVASGNNDIVLAAEDNGVMKVRVTGLAPETSYYFQTVTTSLATSDVTLEPAGTPLLSVTTESRLVKSKITGEAEIPFTNDLIAFDCYFQDGVTPAEGTLLVAELEGGKHPVSNFVGDGISIPKAYADLNNLFNSLTSENMPLSGGEKITLTKFMGIHGVVVADYIVPANDNLGEIKQPVGLSSCPGDLNDDGDEDGLDMAVFVDAYAANDLQADLNNSGTVDESDVALFAADFGRTDCKAN
;
A
#
# COMPACT_ATOMS: atom_id res chain seq x y z
N MET A 1 -27.03 77.99 10.49
CA MET A 1 -25.99 79.04 10.55
C MET A 1 -24.99 78.65 11.62
N ASP A 2 -24.40 77.45 11.54
CA ASP A 2 -23.44 76.95 10.54
C ASP A 2 -22.02 77.16 11.04
N LYS A 3 -21.48 76.09 11.63
CA LYS A 3 -20.06 75.87 11.83
C LYS A 3 -19.35 75.84 10.47
N PRO A 4 -18.11 76.32 10.42
CA PRO A 4 -17.03 75.46 9.88
C PRO A 4 -15.71 75.67 10.64
N LEU A 5 -14.67 74.84 10.57
CA LEU A 5 -14.45 73.45 10.19
C LEU A 5 -13.07 73.16 10.81
N LYS A 6 -12.89 72.10 11.60
CA LYS A 6 -11.56 71.71 12.11
C LYS A 6 -10.73 71.18 10.94
N ALA A 7 -9.53 71.71 10.76
CA ALA A 7 -8.54 71.21 9.82
C ALA A 7 -8.19 69.75 10.18
N MET A 8 -8.58 68.82 9.32
CA MET A 8 -8.25 67.40 9.39
C MET A 8 -7.02 67.19 8.51
N GLN A 9 -5.86 66.94 9.13
CA GLN A 9 -4.66 66.53 8.41
C GLN A 9 -4.89 65.13 7.84
N LEU A 10 -4.97 65.03 6.51
CA LEU A 10 -5.05 63.78 5.77
C LEU A 10 -3.62 63.23 5.62
N ALA A 11 -3.24 62.30 6.50
CA ALA A 11 -2.03 61.51 6.31
C ALA A 11 -2.30 60.47 5.20
N VAL A 12 -1.80 60.72 4.00
CA VAL A 12 -1.81 59.74 2.90
C VAL A 12 -0.71 58.71 3.19
N LEU A 13 -1.11 57.54 3.69
CA LEU A 13 -0.23 56.38 3.83
C LEU A 13 -0.13 55.71 2.45
N VAL A 14 0.96 55.96 1.73
CA VAL A 14 1.28 55.26 0.48
C VAL A 14 1.76 53.86 0.85
N PHE A 15 0.91 52.84 0.65
CA PHE A 15 1.31 51.44 0.75
C PHE A 15 2.09 51.08 -0.52
N LEU A 16 3.42 51.10 -0.43
CA LEU A 16 4.29 50.56 -1.46
C LEU A 16 4.19 49.03 -1.38
N VAL A 17 3.29 48.42 -2.16
CA VAL A 17 3.25 46.96 -2.34
C VAL A 17 4.47 46.60 -3.20
N VAL A 18 5.57 46.26 -2.53
CA VAL A 18 6.69 45.59 -3.17
C VAL A 18 6.21 44.17 -3.46
N THR A 19 5.79 43.91 -4.69
CA THR A 19 5.64 42.55 -5.20
C THR A 19 7.03 41.94 -5.30
N ALA A 20 7.54 41.42 -4.19
CA ALA A 20 8.68 40.52 -4.23
C ALA A 20 8.26 39.32 -5.08
N PRO A 21 8.97 38.96 -6.16
CA PRO A 21 8.74 37.66 -6.78
C PRO A 21 8.95 36.61 -5.68
N ALA A 22 7.99 35.71 -5.50
CA ALA A 22 8.19 34.57 -4.65
C ALA A 22 9.44 33.86 -5.14
N LEU A 23 10.52 33.88 -4.35
CA LEU A 23 11.65 33.02 -4.62
C LEU A 23 11.10 31.59 -4.53
N LYS A 24 10.96 30.92 -5.68
CA LYS A 24 10.85 29.47 -5.70
C LYS A 24 12.11 28.98 -5.00
N ALA A 25 11.97 28.35 -3.84
CA ALA A 25 13.05 27.57 -3.29
C ALA A 25 13.48 26.61 -4.41
N ILE A 26 14.76 26.63 -4.77
CA ILE A 26 15.31 25.62 -5.66
C ILE A 26 15.26 24.35 -4.83
N ALA A 27 14.30 23.48 -5.12
CA ALA A 27 14.29 22.14 -4.56
C ALA A 27 15.64 21.50 -4.93
N GLY A 28 16.32 20.90 -3.96
CA GLY A 28 17.49 20.07 -4.26
C GLY A 28 17.05 18.80 -4.98
N ALA A 29 17.99 17.88 -5.22
CA ALA A 29 17.67 16.57 -5.77
C ALA A 29 16.54 15.87 -4.97
N PRO A 30 15.65 15.11 -5.63
CA PRO A 30 14.48 14.53 -4.99
C PRO A 30 14.88 13.58 -3.85
N ILE A 31 14.20 13.65 -2.71
CA ILE A 31 14.43 12.73 -1.59
C ILE A 31 13.58 11.47 -1.84
N ILE A 32 14.23 10.30 -1.81
CA ILE A 32 13.61 9.00 -2.01
C ILE A 32 13.29 8.36 -0.66
N THR A 33 12.08 7.80 -0.53
CA THR A 33 11.62 7.07 0.66
C THR A 33 10.82 5.83 0.27
N ASP A 34 10.70 4.87 1.19
CA ASP A 34 9.85 3.68 1.05
C ASP A 34 10.11 2.83 -0.22
N VAL A 35 11.38 2.63 -0.57
CA VAL A 35 11.75 1.73 -1.66
C VAL A 35 11.34 0.30 -1.32
N ARG A 36 10.47 -0.28 -2.15
CA ARG A 36 9.89 -1.61 -1.93
C ARG A 36 9.76 -2.39 -3.22
N VAL A 37 10.02 -3.69 -3.15
CA VAL A 37 9.79 -4.63 -4.26
C VAL A 37 8.36 -5.18 -4.19
N THR A 38 7.68 -5.21 -5.32
CA THR A 38 6.30 -5.71 -5.49
C THR A 38 6.19 -6.56 -6.77
N ASP A 39 5.06 -7.24 -6.96
CA ASP A 39 4.69 -7.91 -8.22
C ASP A 39 5.78 -8.87 -8.73
N VAL A 40 6.43 -9.60 -7.82
CA VAL A 40 7.50 -10.55 -8.17
C VAL A 40 6.87 -11.80 -8.76
N THR A 41 7.33 -12.16 -9.94
CA THR A 41 6.93 -13.36 -10.66
C THR A 41 8.21 -14.13 -11.06
N PRO A 42 8.09 -15.30 -11.72
CA PRO A 42 9.25 -16.01 -12.22
C PRO A 42 10.04 -15.26 -13.30
N GLN A 43 9.48 -14.21 -13.91
CA GLN A 43 10.13 -13.51 -15.04
C GLN A 43 10.08 -11.98 -14.93
N SER A 44 9.59 -11.45 -13.81
CA SER A 44 9.46 -10.02 -13.60
C SER A 44 9.45 -9.66 -12.13
N PHE A 45 9.71 -8.39 -11.85
CA PHE A 45 9.35 -7.74 -10.59
C PHE A 45 9.01 -6.28 -10.85
N SER A 46 8.39 -5.63 -9.88
CA SER A 46 8.27 -4.18 -9.82
C SER A 46 8.98 -3.63 -8.59
N VAL A 47 9.41 -2.37 -8.70
CA VAL A 47 9.91 -1.59 -7.58
C VAL A 47 9.06 -0.33 -7.50
N ILE A 48 8.62 -0.01 -6.29
CA ILE A 48 7.86 1.19 -5.97
C ILE A 48 8.62 2.02 -4.93
N TRP A 49 8.44 3.32 -4.96
CA TRP A 49 8.99 4.25 -3.96
C TRP A 49 8.29 5.60 -4.02
N ILE A 50 8.57 6.47 -3.05
CA ILE A 50 8.05 7.83 -2.99
C ILE A 50 9.18 8.83 -3.21
N SER A 51 8.92 9.84 -4.03
CA SER A 51 9.73 11.05 -4.17
C SER A 51 9.11 12.19 -3.36
N SER A 52 9.95 13.05 -2.78
CA SER A 52 9.51 14.25 -2.07
C SER A 52 8.90 15.34 -2.96
N GLU A 53 9.00 15.18 -4.29
CA GLU A 53 8.46 16.12 -5.28
C GLU A 53 8.09 15.40 -6.58
N ALA A 54 7.44 16.14 -7.50
CA ALA A 54 7.08 15.63 -8.80
C ALA A 54 8.34 15.16 -9.58
N SER A 55 8.33 13.92 -10.04
CA SER A 55 9.53 13.26 -10.58
C SER A 55 9.17 12.12 -11.53
N SER A 56 10.08 11.77 -12.43
CA SER A 56 9.96 10.59 -13.29
C SER A 56 10.86 9.45 -12.78
N PRO A 57 10.40 8.19 -12.79
CA PRO A 57 11.19 7.06 -12.33
C PRO A 57 11.88 6.30 -13.47
N ASP A 58 13.02 5.71 -13.15
CA ASP A 58 13.71 4.69 -13.94
C ASP A 58 14.48 3.76 -12.98
N LEU A 59 15.13 2.72 -13.51
CA LEU A 59 15.79 1.71 -12.71
C LEU A 59 17.00 1.11 -13.44
N HIS A 60 18.12 0.96 -12.75
CA HIS A 60 19.24 0.17 -13.25
C HIS A 60 19.18 -1.23 -12.65
N VAL A 61 19.36 -2.27 -13.48
CA VAL A 61 19.32 -3.69 -13.07
C VAL A 61 20.62 -4.38 -13.42
N PHE A 62 21.12 -5.19 -12.49
CA PHE A 62 22.42 -5.86 -12.56
C PHE A 62 22.34 -7.31 -12.10
N ASP A 63 23.28 -8.12 -12.60
CA ASP A 63 23.45 -9.53 -12.22
C ASP A 63 24.38 -9.70 -11.00
N ASP A 64 25.00 -8.61 -10.51
CA ASP A 64 25.94 -8.60 -9.38
C ASP A 64 25.64 -7.47 -8.36
N PRO A 65 25.98 -7.68 -7.08
CA PRO A 65 25.69 -6.71 -6.01
C PRO A 65 26.46 -5.40 -6.10
N ASP A 66 27.53 -5.36 -6.89
CA ASP A 66 28.39 -4.18 -7.03
C ASP A 66 27.96 -3.28 -8.22
N GLY A 67 26.96 -3.70 -8.99
CA GLY A 67 26.43 -2.94 -10.12
C GLY A 67 27.39 -2.84 -11.31
N LEU A 68 28.21 -3.88 -11.53
CA LEU A 68 29.24 -3.89 -12.58
C LEU A 68 28.79 -4.58 -13.87
N VAL A 69 27.79 -5.47 -13.78
CA VAL A 69 27.28 -6.32 -14.85
C VAL A 69 25.80 -6.03 -15.05
N PRO A 70 25.44 -5.14 -15.99
CA PRO A 70 24.04 -4.88 -16.32
C PRO A 70 23.34 -6.15 -16.84
N THR A 71 22.09 -6.36 -16.44
CA THR A 71 21.28 -7.49 -16.92
C THR A 71 20.88 -7.28 -18.38
N ALA A 72 21.43 -8.08 -19.29
CA ALA A 72 21.37 -7.82 -20.73
C ALA A 72 19.96 -7.86 -21.35
N ASP A 73 19.09 -8.76 -20.87
CA ASP A 73 17.76 -9.00 -21.45
C ASP A 73 16.62 -8.34 -20.64
N ALA A 74 16.97 -7.55 -19.62
CA ALA A 74 15.99 -6.87 -18.79
C ALA A 74 15.29 -5.75 -19.57
N LEU A 75 13.96 -5.83 -19.67
CA LEU A 75 13.13 -4.73 -20.17
C LEU A 75 12.58 -3.94 -18.98
N ILE A 76 13.00 -2.69 -18.87
CA ILE A 76 12.62 -1.74 -17.82
C ILE A 76 11.49 -0.85 -18.34
N ILE A 77 10.37 -0.82 -17.62
CA ILE A 77 9.13 -0.13 -18.01
C ILE A 77 8.70 0.78 -16.85
N PRO A 78 8.97 2.09 -16.93
CA PRO A 78 8.42 3.08 -16.02
C PRO A 78 6.89 3.14 -16.11
N HIS A 79 6.24 3.30 -14.96
CA HIS A 79 4.78 3.41 -14.81
C HIS A 79 3.99 2.45 -15.70
N PRO A 80 4.10 1.13 -15.47
CA PRO A 80 3.41 0.13 -16.28
C PRO A 80 1.89 0.22 -16.04
N VAL A 81 1.18 0.93 -16.93
CA VAL A 81 -0.28 1.08 -16.92
C VAL A 81 -0.88 0.19 -18.02
N ALA A 82 -1.62 -0.86 -17.64
CA ALA A 82 -2.18 -1.86 -18.55
C ALA A 82 -3.24 -1.27 -19.50
N SER A 83 -4.00 -0.28 -19.06
CA SER A 83 -4.99 0.45 -19.86
C SER A 83 -4.37 1.36 -20.91
N GLY A 84 -3.07 1.67 -20.81
CA GLY A 84 -2.39 2.67 -21.65
C GLY A 84 -2.82 4.11 -21.37
N ASN A 85 -3.53 4.36 -20.26
CA ASN A 85 -3.96 5.71 -19.90
C ASN A 85 -2.78 6.52 -19.37
N ASN A 86 -2.31 7.48 -20.17
CA ASN A 86 -1.19 8.35 -19.81
C ASN A 86 -1.54 9.34 -18.68
N ASP A 87 -2.81 9.62 -18.43
CA ASP A 87 -3.21 10.54 -17.36
C ASP A 87 -2.86 9.96 -15.97
N ILE A 88 -2.94 8.63 -15.81
CA ILE A 88 -2.51 7.93 -14.59
C ILE A 88 -1.00 8.09 -14.38
N VAL A 89 -0.22 8.01 -15.46
CA VAL A 89 1.24 8.18 -15.42
C VAL A 89 1.60 9.59 -14.98
N LEU A 90 1.01 10.61 -15.62
CA LEU A 90 1.24 12.00 -15.28
C LEU A 90 0.82 12.31 -13.83
N ALA A 91 -0.33 11.79 -13.40
CA ALA A 91 -0.78 11.95 -12.02
C ALA A 91 0.18 11.28 -11.02
N ALA A 92 0.74 10.11 -11.33
CA ALA A 92 1.71 9.44 -10.47
C ALA A 92 3.00 10.25 -10.36
N GLU A 93 3.53 10.75 -11.49
CA GLU A 93 4.71 11.62 -11.52
C GLU A 93 4.49 12.91 -10.74
N ASP A 94 3.35 13.59 -10.93
CA ASP A 94 2.99 14.83 -10.22
C ASP A 94 2.85 14.60 -8.70
N ASN A 95 2.33 13.44 -8.30
CA ASN A 95 2.21 13.06 -6.90
C ASN A 95 3.54 12.56 -6.29
N GLY A 96 4.58 12.31 -7.09
CA GLY A 96 5.83 11.70 -6.62
C GLY A 96 5.69 10.22 -6.25
N VAL A 97 4.74 9.49 -6.85
CA VAL A 97 4.55 8.04 -6.67
C VAL A 97 5.27 7.32 -7.79
N MET A 98 6.21 6.43 -7.47
CA MET A 98 7.00 5.75 -8.49
C MET A 98 6.65 4.26 -8.58
N LYS A 99 6.60 3.73 -9.80
CA LYS A 99 6.58 2.29 -10.07
C LYS A 99 7.34 2.00 -11.35
N VAL A 100 8.30 1.09 -11.28
CA VAL A 100 9.01 0.57 -12.46
C VAL A 100 8.88 -0.94 -12.48
N ARG A 101 8.56 -1.52 -13.63
CA ARG A 101 8.55 -2.97 -13.84
C ARG A 101 9.75 -3.40 -14.65
N VAL A 102 10.38 -4.47 -14.21
CA VAL A 102 11.44 -5.18 -14.92
C VAL A 102 10.89 -6.50 -15.41
N THR A 103 11.06 -6.83 -16.69
CA THR A 103 10.63 -8.11 -17.30
C THR A 103 11.77 -8.74 -18.10
N GLY A 104 11.60 -9.98 -18.55
CA GLY A 104 12.63 -10.70 -19.31
C GLY A 104 13.65 -11.42 -18.43
N LEU A 105 13.28 -11.70 -17.19
CA LEU A 105 14.16 -12.29 -16.18
C LEU A 105 14.05 -13.83 -16.15
N ALA A 106 15.06 -14.48 -15.58
CA ALA A 106 15.05 -15.90 -15.30
C ALA A 106 14.40 -16.19 -13.94
N PRO A 107 13.73 -17.34 -13.76
CA PRO A 107 13.17 -17.78 -12.48
C PRO A 107 14.27 -18.10 -11.46
N GLU A 108 13.94 -18.05 -10.17
CA GLU A 108 14.83 -18.38 -9.05
C GLU A 108 16.20 -17.68 -9.11
N THR A 109 16.25 -16.50 -9.72
CA THR A 109 17.48 -15.77 -9.99
C THR A 109 17.48 -14.46 -9.21
N SER A 110 18.61 -14.17 -8.55
CA SER A 110 18.78 -12.92 -7.81
C SER A 110 19.28 -11.82 -8.74
N TYR A 111 18.58 -10.70 -8.74
CA TYR A 111 18.93 -9.49 -9.45
C TYR A 111 19.17 -8.36 -8.45
N TYR A 112 20.01 -7.41 -8.83
CA TYR A 112 20.36 -6.26 -8.03
C TYR A 112 19.92 -4.99 -8.75
N PHE A 113 19.48 -3.98 -8.02
CA PHE A 113 18.95 -2.77 -8.62
C PHE A 113 19.24 -1.49 -7.84
N GLN A 114 19.16 -0.39 -8.59
CA GLN A 114 19.26 0.97 -8.10
C GLN A 114 18.13 1.79 -8.72
N THR A 115 17.30 2.43 -7.91
CA THR A 115 16.26 3.33 -8.40
C THR A 115 16.89 4.61 -8.93
N VAL A 116 16.33 5.15 -10.01
CA VAL A 116 16.72 6.43 -10.59
C VAL A 116 15.49 7.34 -10.53
N THR A 117 15.59 8.47 -9.85
CA THR A 117 14.50 9.45 -9.74
C THR A 117 14.96 10.77 -10.29
N THR A 118 14.28 11.30 -11.30
CA THR A 118 14.62 12.58 -11.93
C THR A 118 13.55 13.62 -11.60
N SER A 119 13.95 14.73 -10.97
CA SER A 119 13.04 15.84 -10.68
C SER A 119 12.48 16.43 -11.97
N LEU A 120 11.15 16.58 -12.06
CA LEU A 120 10.52 17.26 -13.19
C LEU A 120 10.76 18.78 -13.15
N ALA A 121 11.12 19.34 -11.99
CA ALA A 121 11.33 20.76 -11.81
C ALA A 121 12.77 21.19 -12.13
N THR A 122 13.77 20.41 -11.72
CA THR A 122 15.20 20.78 -11.83
C THR A 122 16.01 19.88 -12.75
N SER A 123 15.47 18.74 -13.18
CA SER A 123 16.22 17.65 -13.84
C SER A 123 17.33 17.04 -12.97
N ASP A 124 17.39 17.33 -11.68
CA ASP A 124 18.32 16.68 -10.76
C ASP A 124 17.95 15.20 -10.61
N VAL A 125 18.97 14.36 -10.51
CA VAL A 125 18.83 12.90 -10.42
C VAL A 125 19.27 12.42 -9.04
N THR A 126 18.42 11.61 -8.40
CA THR A 126 18.75 10.86 -7.18
C THR A 126 18.81 9.37 -7.50
N LEU A 127 19.87 8.73 -7.00
CA LEU A 127 20.06 7.28 -7.07
C LEU A 127 19.91 6.68 -5.67
N GLU A 128 19.13 5.60 -5.54
CA GLU A 128 18.97 4.88 -4.27
C GLU A 128 19.09 3.36 -4.49
N PRO A 129 20.03 2.68 -3.81
CA PRO A 129 21.05 3.24 -2.92
C PRO A 129 22.12 4.01 -3.70
N ALA A 130 22.71 5.05 -3.11
CA ALA A 130 23.74 5.86 -3.78
C ALA A 130 25.08 5.12 -4.02
N GLY A 131 25.25 3.94 -3.43
CA GLY A 131 26.45 3.10 -3.56
C GLY A 131 26.16 1.63 -3.27
N THR A 132 27.19 0.79 -3.31
CA THR A 132 27.06 -0.66 -3.12
C THR A 132 27.08 -1.06 -1.63
N PRO A 133 26.51 -2.22 -1.25
CA PRO A 133 25.79 -3.16 -2.10
C PRO A 133 24.44 -2.60 -2.56
N LEU A 134 24.05 -2.94 -3.80
CA LEU A 134 22.75 -2.58 -4.34
C LEU A 134 21.62 -3.38 -3.66
N LEU A 135 20.38 -2.88 -3.78
CA LEU A 135 19.19 -3.61 -3.34
C LEU A 135 18.98 -4.85 -4.21
N SER A 136 18.35 -5.89 -3.67
CA SER A 136 18.18 -7.14 -4.40
C SER A 136 16.77 -7.71 -4.33
N VAL A 137 16.46 -8.55 -5.31
CA VAL A 137 15.23 -9.35 -5.39
C VAL A 137 15.57 -10.69 -6.03
N THR A 138 14.94 -11.76 -5.53
CA THR A 138 15.00 -13.07 -6.17
C THR A 138 13.64 -13.36 -6.82
N THR A 139 13.64 -13.60 -8.13
CA THR A 139 12.43 -13.99 -8.87
C THR A 139 11.84 -15.29 -8.34
N GLU A 140 10.55 -15.47 -8.56
CA GLU A 140 9.83 -16.64 -8.05
C GLU A 140 10.15 -17.91 -8.86
N SER A 141 9.76 -19.06 -8.33
CA SER A 141 10.12 -20.35 -8.94
C SER A 141 9.29 -20.65 -10.18
N ARG A 142 7.97 -20.68 -10.02
CA ARG A 142 7.01 -20.97 -11.10
C ARG A 142 5.59 -20.58 -10.71
N LEU A 143 4.78 -20.38 -11.74
CA LEU A 143 3.34 -20.23 -11.59
C LEU A 143 2.67 -21.60 -11.73
N VAL A 144 1.85 -21.96 -10.75
CA VAL A 144 1.04 -23.18 -10.70
C VAL A 144 -0.43 -22.79 -10.85
N LYS A 145 -1.21 -23.58 -11.60
CA LYS A 145 -2.64 -23.31 -11.87
C LYS A 145 -3.58 -24.29 -11.18
N SER A 146 -3.03 -25.15 -10.34
CA SER A 146 -3.69 -26.27 -9.70
C SER A 146 -3.10 -26.51 -8.32
N LYS A 147 -3.91 -27.11 -7.44
CA LYS A 147 -3.49 -27.55 -6.11
C LYS A 147 -3.85 -29.01 -5.91
N ILE A 148 -3.05 -29.71 -5.10
CA ILE A 148 -3.33 -31.09 -4.74
C ILE A 148 -4.27 -31.11 -3.53
N THR A 149 -5.42 -31.76 -3.66
CA THR A 149 -6.40 -31.97 -2.59
C THR A 149 -6.68 -33.47 -2.47
N GLY A 150 -6.10 -34.12 -1.46
CA GLY A 150 -6.11 -35.58 -1.36
C GLY A 150 -5.31 -36.22 -2.49
N GLU A 151 -5.95 -37.07 -3.29
CA GLU A 151 -5.34 -37.70 -4.48
C GLU A 151 -5.62 -36.93 -5.79
N ALA A 152 -6.39 -35.84 -5.74
CA ALA A 152 -6.81 -35.09 -6.92
C ALA A 152 -6.01 -33.79 -7.11
N GLU A 153 -5.66 -33.49 -8.35
CA GLU A 153 -5.16 -32.18 -8.77
C GLU A 153 -6.34 -31.35 -9.27
N ILE A 154 -6.67 -30.26 -8.58
CA ILE A 154 -7.79 -29.39 -8.90
C ILE A 154 -7.29 -28.01 -9.34
N PRO A 155 -7.81 -27.41 -10.42
CA PRO A 155 -7.50 -26.04 -10.77
C PRO A 155 -7.86 -25.07 -9.63
N PHE A 156 -7.12 -23.99 -9.49
CA PHE A 156 -7.50 -22.88 -8.62
C PHE A 156 -7.29 -21.54 -9.32
N THR A 157 -8.02 -20.54 -8.86
CA THR A 157 -7.82 -19.14 -9.20
C THR A 157 -8.18 -18.33 -7.96
N ASN A 158 -7.44 -17.26 -7.71
CA ASN A 158 -7.79 -16.28 -6.71
C ASN A 158 -8.68 -15.21 -7.34
N ASP A 159 -9.56 -14.63 -6.53
CA ASP A 159 -10.32 -13.44 -6.87
C ASP A 159 -9.42 -12.19 -6.86
N LEU A 160 -9.83 -11.16 -7.60
CA LEU A 160 -9.21 -9.84 -7.57
C LEU A 160 -9.85 -9.01 -6.46
N ILE A 161 -9.05 -8.24 -5.73
CA ILE A 161 -9.58 -7.33 -4.70
C ILE A 161 -9.63 -5.93 -5.26
N ALA A 162 -10.84 -5.40 -5.46
CA ALA A 162 -11.02 -3.99 -5.80
C ALA A 162 -11.27 -3.17 -4.54
N PHE A 163 -10.65 -1.99 -4.47
CA PHE A 163 -10.77 -1.09 -3.33
C PHE A 163 -10.94 0.35 -3.80
N ASP A 164 -11.84 1.08 -3.13
CA ASP A 164 -12.08 2.50 -3.42
C ASP A 164 -10.93 3.36 -2.85
N CYS A 165 -10.23 4.07 -3.74
CA CYS A 165 -9.08 4.90 -3.40
C CYS A 165 -9.42 6.38 -3.55
N TYR A 166 -9.67 7.02 -2.42
CA TYR A 166 -9.80 8.48 -2.30
C TYR A 166 -8.58 9.09 -1.63
N PHE A 167 -8.33 10.37 -1.92
CA PHE A 167 -7.42 11.21 -1.14
C PHE A 167 -7.94 11.38 0.30
N GLN A 168 -7.18 12.07 1.15
CA GLN A 168 -7.52 12.26 2.57
C GLN A 168 -8.86 12.99 2.80
N ASP A 169 -9.41 13.65 1.78
CA ASP A 169 -10.75 14.26 1.84
C ASP A 169 -11.90 13.24 1.79
N GLY A 170 -11.62 11.98 1.44
CA GLY A 170 -12.59 10.89 1.35
C GLY A 170 -13.57 11.00 0.19
N VAL A 171 -13.37 11.95 -0.75
CA VAL A 171 -14.32 12.22 -1.84
C VAL A 171 -13.63 12.33 -3.20
N THR A 172 -12.42 12.88 -3.25
CA THR A 172 -11.69 13.05 -4.52
C THR A 172 -10.97 11.74 -4.87
N PRO A 173 -11.23 11.14 -6.05
CA PRO A 173 -10.50 9.96 -6.51
C PRO A 173 -8.99 10.19 -6.49
N ALA A 174 -8.23 9.24 -5.93
CA ALA A 174 -6.78 9.33 -5.81
C ALA A 174 -6.06 8.80 -7.06
N GLU A 175 -6.31 9.39 -8.23
CA GLU A 175 -5.62 9.01 -9.45
C GLU A 175 -4.09 9.19 -9.32
N GLY A 176 -3.31 8.32 -9.96
CA GLY A 176 -1.84 8.29 -9.82
C GLY A 176 -1.31 7.67 -8.51
N THR A 177 -2.20 7.26 -7.60
CA THR A 177 -1.84 6.49 -6.40
C THR A 177 -1.65 5.01 -6.73
N LEU A 178 -0.77 4.33 -6.00
CA LEU A 178 -0.67 2.87 -6.01
C LEU A 178 -1.45 2.27 -4.84
N LEU A 179 -2.30 1.29 -5.13
CA LEU A 179 -2.77 0.33 -4.14
C LEU A 179 -1.75 -0.80 -4.06
N VAL A 180 -1.26 -1.09 -2.86
CA VAL A 180 -0.36 -2.20 -2.56
C VAL A 180 -1.08 -3.14 -1.61
N ALA A 181 -1.15 -4.41 -1.97
CA ALA A 181 -1.78 -5.46 -1.18
C ALA A 181 -0.72 -6.44 -0.69
N GLU A 182 -0.66 -6.59 0.63
CA GLU A 182 0.23 -7.49 1.34
C GLU A 182 -0.60 -8.51 2.11
N LEU A 183 -0.20 -9.77 2.06
CA LEU A 183 -0.89 -10.87 2.73
C LEU A 183 0.09 -11.64 3.60
N GLU A 184 -0.38 -12.10 4.75
CA GLU A 184 0.39 -13.04 5.56
C GLU A 184 0.72 -14.31 4.77
N GLY A 185 1.95 -14.81 4.93
CA GLY A 185 2.46 -15.95 4.17
C GLY A 185 2.91 -15.60 2.74
N GLY A 186 2.54 -14.43 2.22
CA GLY A 186 3.03 -13.89 0.96
C GLY A 186 4.49 -13.44 1.04
N LYS A 187 5.28 -13.71 0.00
CA LYS A 187 6.70 -13.34 -0.09
C LYS A 187 6.91 -11.88 -0.46
N HIS A 188 6.10 -11.40 -1.40
CA HIS A 188 6.12 -10.03 -1.89
C HIS A 188 4.67 -9.54 -2.09
N PRO A 189 4.40 -8.25 -1.87
CA PRO A 189 3.07 -7.68 -2.13
C PRO A 189 2.81 -7.56 -3.64
N VAL A 190 1.55 -7.40 -4.00
CA VAL A 190 1.12 -7.02 -5.35
C VAL A 190 0.67 -5.57 -5.37
N SER A 191 0.78 -4.88 -6.50
CA SER A 191 0.39 -3.48 -6.59
C SER A 191 -0.21 -3.08 -7.92
N ASN A 192 -1.09 -2.07 -7.91
CA ASN A 192 -1.67 -1.52 -9.12
C ASN A 192 -2.06 -0.04 -8.96
N PHE A 193 -2.10 0.70 -10.06
CA PHE A 193 -2.53 2.10 -10.05
C PHE A 193 -4.05 2.20 -9.90
N VAL A 194 -4.48 3.26 -9.21
CA VAL A 194 -5.88 3.67 -9.18
C VAL A 194 -6.33 4.06 -10.59
N GLY A 195 -7.43 3.45 -11.05
CA GLY A 195 -7.97 3.65 -12.39
C GLY A 195 -7.36 2.77 -13.48
N ASP A 196 -6.34 1.96 -13.19
CA ASP A 196 -5.71 1.13 -14.22
C ASP A 196 -6.46 -0.20 -14.42
N GLY A 197 -7.12 -0.34 -15.57
CA GLY A 197 -7.92 -1.52 -15.90
C GLY A 197 -9.24 -1.64 -15.14
N ILE A 198 -9.59 -0.65 -14.31
CA ILE A 198 -10.84 -0.57 -13.55
C ILE A 198 -11.33 0.89 -13.48
N SER A 199 -12.64 1.11 -13.34
CA SER A 199 -13.18 2.47 -13.23
C SER A 199 -12.73 3.16 -11.93
N ILE A 200 -12.27 4.40 -12.03
CA ILE A 200 -12.06 5.28 -10.86
C ILE A 200 -13.33 5.36 -10.00
N PRO A 201 -13.22 5.44 -8.66
CA PRO A 201 -12.00 5.66 -7.86
C PRO A 201 -11.24 4.36 -7.48
N LYS A 202 -11.50 3.23 -8.16
CA LYS A 202 -10.98 1.94 -7.71
C LYS A 202 -9.55 1.68 -8.20
N ALA A 203 -8.80 0.92 -7.41
CA ALA A 203 -7.70 0.09 -7.87
C ALA A 203 -8.06 -1.38 -7.61
N TYR A 204 -7.41 -2.31 -8.31
CA TYR A 204 -7.50 -3.74 -7.95
C TYR A 204 -6.13 -4.34 -7.66
N ALA A 205 -6.10 -5.31 -6.74
CA ALA A 205 -4.96 -6.18 -6.49
C ALA A 205 -5.23 -7.56 -7.11
N ASP A 206 -4.35 -8.01 -8.00
CA ASP A 206 -4.41 -9.35 -8.58
C ASP A 206 -3.71 -10.36 -7.66
N LEU A 207 -4.49 -11.00 -6.80
CA LEU A 207 -4.00 -11.96 -5.83
C LEU A 207 -3.47 -13.26 -6.46
N ASN A 208 -3.64 -13.46 -7.77
CA ASN A 208 -3.02 -14.61 -8.46
C ASN A 208 -1.50 -14.46 -8.57
N ASN A 209 -0.99 -13.24 -8.40
CA ASN A 209 0.45 -12.93 -8.39
C ASN A 209 1.03 -12.84 -6.97
N LEU A 210 0.31 -13.31 -5.95
CA LEU A 210 0.88 -13.52 -4.62
C LEU A 210 1.60 -14.87 -4.58
N PHE A 211 2.87 -14.86 -4.20
CA PHE A 211 3.69 -16.06 -4.07
C PHE A 211 3.93 -16.39 -2.61
N ASN A 212 3.89 -17.68 -2.28
CA ASN A 212 4.11 -18.17 -0.93
C ASN A 212 5.59 -18.01 -0.53
N SER A 213 5.84 -17.46 0.65
CA SER A 213 7.18 -17.20 1.20
C SER A 213 8.05 -18.44 1.38
N LEU A 214 7.46 -19.63 1.55
CA LEU A 214 8.18 -20.88 1.75
C LEU A 214 8.44 -21.62 0.44
N THR A 215 7.47 -21.64 -0.46
CA THR A 215 7.55 -22.45 -1.70
C THR A 215 7.97 -21.64 -2.93
N SER A 216 7.87 -20.31 -2.90
CA SER A 216 8.09 -19.44 -4.07
C SER A 216 7.18 -19.83 -5.27
N GLU A 217 6.00 -20.39 -5.01
CA GLU A 217 4.92 -20.66 -5.96
C GLU A 217 3.70 -19.79 -5.63
N ASN A 218 2.85 -19.49 -6.62
CA ASN A 218 1.66 -18.68 -6.36
C ASN A 218 0.71 -19.37 -5.37
N MET A 219 0.17 -18.57 -4.44
CA MET A 219 -0.51 -19.06 -3.25
C MET A 219 -2.02 -19.19 -3.47
N PRO A 220 -2.61 -20.39 -3.37
CA PRO A 220 -4.07 -20.53 -3.41
C PRO A 220 -4.68 -19.96 -2.14
N LEU A 221 -5.66 -19.06 -2.31
CA LEU A 221 -6.39 -18.45 -1.19
C LEU A 221 -7.74 -19.12 -1.01
N SER A 222 -8.19 -19.25 0.23
CA SER A 222 -9.51 -19.77 0.57
C SER A 222 -10.48 -18.65 0.97
N GLY A 223 -9.96 -17.49 1.36
CA GLY A 223 -10.68 -16.44 2.05
C GLY A 223 -10.55 -16.61 3.57
N GLY A 224 -10.68 -15.50 4.29
CA GLY A 224 -10.39 -15.42 5.73
C GLY A 224 -8.96 -14.96 6.04
N GLU A 225 -8.05 -14.95 5.06
CA GLU A 225 -6.68 -14.47 5.26
C GLU A 225 -6.64 -12.95 5.46
N LYS A 226 -5.80 -12.49 6.40
CA LYS A 226 -5.58 -11.06 6.64
C LYS A 226 -4.82 -10.42 5.49
N ILE A 227 -5.35 -9.30 4.97
CA ILE A 227 -4.76 -8.50 3.91
C ILE A 227 -4.56 -7.07 4.37
N THR A 228 -3.35 -6.56 4.27
CA THR A 228 -3.02 -5.16 4.50
C THR A 228 -3.03 -4.43 3.17
N LEU A 229 -3.91 -3.44 3.05
CA LEU A 229 -4.01 -2.57 1.89
C LEU A 229 -3.36 -1.22 2.20
N THR A 230 -2.36 -0.87 1.41
CA THR A 230 -1.64 0.40 1.52
C THR A 230 -1.86 1.26 0.27
N LYS A 231 -2.34 2.48 0.46
CA LYS A 231 -2.42 3.52 -0.58
C LYS A 231 -1.16 4.37 -0.53
N PHE A 232 -0.29 4.23 -1.53
CA PHE A 232 0.91 5.05 -1.72
C PHE A 232 0.54 6.28 -2.57
N MET A 233 0.29 7.42 -1.91
CA MET A 233 -0.17 8.66 -2.55
C MET A 233 0.96 9.70 -2.69
N GLY A 234 2.21 9.29 -2.50
CA GLY A 234 3.41 10.12 -2.70
C GLY A 234 3.47 11.28 -1.71
N ILE A 235 3.55 12.52 -2.21
CA ILE A 235 3.58 13.73 -1.38
C ILE A 235 2.32 13.92 -0.51
N HIS A 236 1.23 13.21 -0.82
CA HIS A 236 0.01 13.18 -0.02
C HIS A 236 0.03 12.15 1.12
N GLY A 237 1.14 11.43 1.27
CA GLY A 237 1.38 10.46 2.33
C GLY A 237 0.93 9.04 1.98
N VAL A 238 0.90 8.20 3.01
CA VAL A 238 0.57 6.79 2.92
C VAL A 238 -0.60 6.50 3.86
N VAL A 239 -1.58 5.72 3.39
CA VAL A 239 -2.70 5.24 4.21
C VAL A 239 -2.69 3.73 4.20
N VAL A 240 -2.63 3.13 5.38
CA VAL A 240 -2.61 1.68 5.60
C VAL A 240 -3.91 1.28 6.31
N ALA A 241 -4.53 0.20 5.87
CA ALA A 241 -5.67 -0.41 6.54
C ALA A 241 -5.69 -1.92 6.34
N ASP A 242 -6.09 -2.64 7.38
CA ASP A 242 -6.22 -4.09 7.38
C ASP A 242 -7.64 -4.53 7.06
N TYR A 243 -7.75 -5.64 6.35
CA TYR A 243 -8.98 -6.27 5.91
C TYR A 243 -8.81 -7.79 5.87
N ILE A 244 -9.86 -8.48 5.46
CA ILE A 244 -9.89 -9.91 5.19
C ILE A 244 -10.14 -10.17 3.70
N VAL A 245 -9.42 -11.16 3.16
CA VAL A 245 -9.69 -11.70 1.83
C VAL A 245 -11.07 -12.38 1.84
N PRO A 246 -12.00 -11.99 0.96
CA PRO A 246 -13.31 -12.61 0.89
C PRO A 246 -13.19 -14.10 0.51
N ALA A 247 -14.22 -14.88 0.86
CA ALA A 247 -14.31 -16.29 0.48
C ALA A 247 -14.03 -16.50 -1.02
N ASN A 248 -13.12 -17.42 -1.35
CA ASN A 248 -12.71 -17.71 -2.71
C ASN A 248 -13.42 -18.95 -3.26
N ASP A 249 -14.36 -18.73 -4.17
CA ASP A 249 -15.13 -19.80 -4.84
C ASP A 249 -14.44 -20.30 -6.12
N ASN A 250 -13.20 -19.86 -6.38
CA ASN A 250 -12.41 -20.15 -7.59
C ASN A 250 -13.08 -19.67 -8.88
N LEU A 251 -13.72 -18.50 -8.84
CA LEU A 251 -14.38 -17.90 -10.01
C LEU A 251 -13.52 -16.82 -10.68
N GLY A 252 -12.52 -16.27 -9.99
CA GLY A 252 -11.65 -15.21 -10.53
C GLY A 252 -12.41 -13.89 -10.68
N GLU A 253 -13.32 -13.62 -9.75
CA GLU A 253 -14.18 -12.45 -9.77
C GLU A 253 -13.50 -11.24 -9.12
N ILE A 254 -14.02 -10.05 -9.39
CA ILE A 254 -13.62 -8.84 -8.65
C ILE A 254 -14.50 -8.74 -7.42
N LYS A 255 -13.90 -8.83 -6.23
CA LYS A 255 -14.57 -8.70 -4.93
C LYS A 255 -14.03 -7.49 -4.16
N GLN A 256 -14.84 -7.00 -3.22
CA GLN A 256 -14.36 -6.04 -2.22
C GLN A 256 -13.70 -6.83 -1.08
N PRO A 257 -12.67 -6.27 -0.42
CA PRO A 257 -12.16 -6.87 0.80
C PRO A 257 -13.21 -6.77 1.91
N VAL A 258 -13.20 -7.72 2.83
CA VAL A 258 -14.11 -7.74 3.97
C VAL A 258 -13.50 -6.90 5.09
N GLY A 259 -14.25 -5.95 5.64
CA GLY A 259 -13.80 -5.14 6.77
C GLY A 259 -13.57 -6.01 8.01
N LEU A 260 -12.54 -5.69 8.79
CA LEU A 260 -12.38 -6.29 10.12
C LEU A 260 -13.58 -5.93 10.99
N SER A 261 -14.06 -6.91 11.73
CA SER A 261 -15.14 -6.69 12.69
C SER A 261 -14.57 -6.16 14.00
N SER A 262 -15.39 -5.47 14.80
CA SER A 262 -15.06 -5.32 16.21
C SER A 262 -15.18 -6.68 16.89
N CYS A 263 -14.11 -7.15 17.52
CA CYS A 263 -14.17 -8.22 18.51
C CYS A 263 -13.93 -7.56 19.86
N PRO A 264 -14.98 -7.27 20.64
CA PRO A 264 -14.80 -6.67 21.95
C PRO A 264 -13.90 -7.51 22.86
N GLY A 265 -13.82 -8.83 22.61
CA GLY A 265 -13.00 -9.75 23.39
C GLY A 265 -11.54 -9.88 22.95
N ASP A 266 -11.07 -9.19 21.90
CA ASP A 266 -9.63 -9.03 21.61
C ASP A 266 -9.04 -8.05 22.65
N LEU A 267 -8.63 -8.58 23.80
CA LEU A 267 -8.24 -7.81 24.98
C LEU A 267 -6.74 -7.51 25.04
N ASN A 268 -5.95 -8.16 24.19
CA ASN A 268 -4.53 -7.92 24.05
C ASN A 268 -4.19 -7.10 22.78
N ASP A 269 -5.19 -6.78 21.95
CA ASP A 269 -5.12 -6.02 20.70
C ASP A 269 -4.19 -6.64 19.64
N ASP A 270 -4.10 -7.98 19.56
CA ASP A 270 -3.29 -8.68 18.57
C ASP A 270 -4.05 -9.05 17.27
N GLY A 271 -5.36 -8.80 17.23
CA GLY A 271 -6.19 -8.94 16.04
C GLY A 271 -6.89 -10.30 15.91
N ASP A 272 -6.82 -11.14 16.94
CA ASP A 272 -7.71 -12.30 17.11
C ASP A 272 -8.33 -12.34 18.52
N GLU A 273 -9.26 -13.26 18.74
CA GLU A 273 -9.84 -13.48 20.07
C GLU A 273 -9.55 -14.92 20.50
N ASP A 274 -8.40 -15.13 21.14
CA ASP A 274 -7.85 -16.46 21.38
C ASP A 274 -7.62 -16.79 22.87
N GLY A 275 -6.85 -17.85 23.14
CA GLY A 275 -6.57 -18.31 24.49
C GLY A 275 -5.82 -17.28 25.36
N LEU A 276 -5.06 -16.36 24.75
CA LEU A 276 -4.41 -15.25 25.43
C LEU A 276 -5.44 -14.23 25.89
N ASP A 277 -6.40 -13.87 25.03
CA ASP A 277 -7.50 -12.98 25.42
C ASP A 277 -8.39 -13.60 26.48
N MET A 278 -8.62 -14.92 26.40
CA MET A 278 -9.39 -15.61 27.43
C MET A 278 -8.70 -15.55 28.80
N ALA A 279 -7.38 -15.60 28.85
CA ALA A 279 -6.64 -15.46 30.09
C ALA A 279 -6.86 -14.05 30.69
N VAL A 280 -6.77 -13.01 29.87
CA VAL A 280 -7.04 -11.62 30.28
C VAL A 280 -8.50 -11.45 30.72
N PHE A 281 -9.44 -11.97 29.92
CA PHE A 281 -10.88 -11.87 30.17
C PHE A 281 -11.26 -12.55 31.49
N VAL A 282 -10.77 -13.78 31.75
CA VAL A 282 -11.07 -14.52 32.97
C VAL A 282 -10.55 -13.78 34.22
N ASP A 283 -9.35 -13.22 34.17
CA ASP A 283 -8.78 -12.44 35.28
C ASP A 283 -9.58 -11.16 35.54
N ALA A 284 -9.92 -10.41 34.49
CA ALA A 284 -10.74 -9.20 34.57
C ALA A 284 -12.17 -9.51 35.07
N TYR A 285 -12.77 -10.58 34.56
CA TYR A 285 -14.11 -11.04 34.95
C TYR A 285 -14.16 -11.44 36.42
N ALA A 286 -13.16 -12.20 36.90
CA ALA A 286 -13.06 -12.59 38.31
C ALA A 286 -12.85 -11.40 39.24
N ALA A 287 -12.20 -10.33 38.76
CA ALA A 287 -12.01 -9.07 39.48
C ALA A 287 -13.21 -8.11 39.39
N ASN A 288 -14.21 -8.41 38.55
CA ASN A 288 -15.28 -7.49 38.17
C ASN A 288 -14.72 -6.15 37.64
N ASP A 289 -13.65 -6.24 36.83
CA ASP A 289 -12.99 -5.12 36.16
C ASP A 289 -13.74 -4.75 34.88
N LEU A 290 -13.95 -3.46 34.63
CA LEU A 290 -14.64 -2.96 33.43
C LEU A 290 -13.94 -3.32 32.12
N GLN A 291 -12.68 -3.77 32.15
CA GLN A 291 -12.05 -4.38 30.97
C GLN A 291 -12.82 -5.62 30.45
N ALA A 292 -13.57 -6.32 31.31
CA ALA A 292 -14.42 -7.43 30.91
C ALA A 292 -15.88 -7.02 30.57
N ASP A 293 -16.24 -5.72 30.60
CA ASP A 293 -17.56 -5.20 30.21
C ASP A 293 -17.62 -4.98 28.69
N LEU A 294 -17.65 -6.08 27.94
CA LEU A 294 -17.54 -6.12 26.48
C LEU A 294 -18.73 -5.47 25.77
N ASN A 295 -19.91 -5.46 26.40
CA ASN A 295 -21.09 -4.78 25.85
C ASN A 295 -21.21 -3.30 26.27
N ASN A 296 -20.28 -2.78 27.08
CA ASN A 296 -20.29 -1.42 27.63
C ASN A 296 -21.59 -1.08 28.39
N SER A 297 -22.15 -2.03 29.14
CA SER A 297 -23.36 -1.82 29.96
C SER A 297 -23.07 -1.09 31.28
N GLY A 298 -21.80 -1.03 31.68
CA GLY A 298 -21.33 -0.55 32.96
C GLY A 298 -21.24 -1.64 34.04
N THR A 299 -21.47 -2.91 33.69
CA THR A 299 -21.42 -4.05 34.60
C THR A 299 -20.83 -5.28 33.90
N VAL A 300 -20.01 -6.04 34.62
CA VAL A 300 -19.44 -7.30 34.14
C VAL A 300 -20.36 -8.45 34.54
N ASP A 301 -21.02 -9.08 33.56
CA ASP A 301 -21.99 -10.15 33.81
C ASP A 301 -22.00 -11.26 32.74
N GLU A 302 -22.95 -12.19 32.82
CA GLU A 302 -23.05 -13.33 31.89
C GLU A 302 -23.22 -12.90 30.42
N SER A 303 -23.69 -11.68 30.16
CA SER A 303 -23.82 -11.12 28.82
C SER A 303 -22.46 -10.86 28.19
N ASP A 304 -21.46 -10.46 28.97
CA ASP A 304 -20.08 -10.28 28.49
C ASP A 304 -19.42 -11.61 28.18
N VAL A 305 -19.65 -12.62 29.01
CA VAL A 305 -19.19 -14.00 28.75
C VAL A 305 -19.80 -14.53 27.46
N ALA A 306 -21.09 -14.25 27.21
CA ALA A 306 -21.76 -14.68 25.99
C ALA A 306 -21.21 -13.99 24.74
N LEU A 307 -20.81 -12.71 24.83
CA LEU A 307 -20.12 -12.01 23.74
C LEU A 307 -18.75 -12.59 23.48
N PHE A 308 -17.92 -12.73 24.52
CA PHE A 308 -16.60 -13.34 24.39
C PHE A 308 -16.70 -14.75 23.78
N ALA A 309 -17.60 -15.59 24.30
CA ALA A 309 -17.79 -16.93 23.76
C ALA A 309 -18.32 -16.97 22.32
N ALA A 310 -19.00 -15.91 21.85
CA ALA A 310 -19.50 -15.83 20.48
C ALA A 310 -18.38 -15.50 19.48
N ASP A 311 -17.38 -14.75 19.92
CA ASP A 311 -16.26 -14.29 19.11
C ASP A 311 -14.96 -15.09 19.32
N PHE A 312 -14.90 -15.96 20.35
CA PHE A 312 -13.76 -16.81 20.63
C PHE A 312 -13.35 -17.70 19.44
N GLY A 313 -12.08 -17.57 19.04
CA GLY A 313 -11.45 -18.23 17.91
C GLY A 313 -11.55 -17.47 16.58
N ARG A 314 -12.11 -16.26 16.58
CA ARG A 314 -12.12 -15.38 15.41
C ARG A 314 -10.74 -14.75 15.21
N THR A 315 -10.36 -14.57 13.96
CA THR A 315 -9.07 -13.96 13.55
C THR A 315 -9.27 -12.74 12.64
N ASP A 316 -10.50 -12.21 12.61
CA ASP A 316 -10.91 -11.07 11.80
C ASP A 316 -11.23 -9.84 12.66
N CYS A 317 -10.52 -9.73 13.79
CA CYS A 317 -10.71 -8.69 14.78
C CYS A 317 -9.94 -7.43 14.40
N LYS A 318 -10.60 -6.29 14.59
CA LYS A 318 -9.95 -4.99 14.48
C LYS A 318 -9.22 -4.72 15.79
N ALA A 319 -7.89 -4.76 15.77
CA ALA A 319 -7.07 -4.28 16.88
C ALA A 319 -7.49 -2.83 17.24
N ASN A 320 -7.69 -2.54 18.53
CA ASN A 320 -8.22 -1.25 18.98
C ASN A 320 -7.15 -0.13 19.06
#